data_AF-A0A2A3FLF4-F1
#
_entry.id   AF-A0A2A3FLF4-F1
#
_cell.length_a   1.000
_cell.length_b   1.000
_cell.length_c   1.000
_cell.angle_alpha   90.00
_cell.angle_beta   90.00
_cell.angle_gamma   90.00
#
_symmetry.space_group_name_H-M   'P 1'
#
loop_
_entity.id
_entity.type
_entity.pdbx_description
1 polymer ?
#
loop_
_entity_poly.entity_id
_entity_poly.type
_entity_poly.pdbx_seq_one_letter_code
_entity_poly.pdbx_strand_id
1 'polypeptide(L)' 'MNSFDSAIVEFACRWLPYGTPPPEELLTQFSMTSTRYEQQLSRILDDCPSHIPLDTRRKLATPR' A
#
# COMPACT_ATOMS: atom_id res chain seq x y z
N MET A 1 9.07 -4.30 -10.44
CA MET A 1 7.69 -4.17 -9.94
C MET A 1 6.78 -5.08 -10.76
N ASN A 2 6.14 -6.08 -10.16
CA ASN A 2 5.17 -6.93 -10.86
C ASN A 2 3.78 -6.28 -10.87
N SER A 3 2.88 -6.72 -11.76
CA SER A 3 1.52 -6.15 -11.84
C SER A 3 0.74 -6.19 -10.53
N PHE A 4 1.04 -7.18 -9.68
CA PHE A 4 0.47 -7.30 -8.33
C PHE A 4 0.96 -6.19 -7.38
N ASP A 5 2.27 -5.90 -7.40
CA ASP A 5 2.87 -4.85 -6.57
C ASP A 5 2.35 -3.47 -6.97
N SER A 6 2.19 -3.23 -8.28
CA SER A 6 1.58 -2.02 -8.81
C SER A 6 0.13 -1.86 -8.31
N ALA A 7 -0.68 -2.93 -8.34
CA ALA A 7 -2.06 -2.88 -7.87
C ALA A 7 -2.17 -2.56 -6.37
N ILE A 8 -1.25 -3.08 -5.56
CA ILE A 8 -1.16 -2.79 -4.11
C ILE A 8 -0.85 -1.32 -3.87
N VAL A 9 0.09 -0.75 -4.62
CA VAL A 9 0.46 0.66 -4.56
C VAL A 9 -0.69 1.56 -5.01
N GLU A 10 -1.33 1.25 -6.15
CA GLU A 10 -2.47 2.01 -6.65
C GLU A 10 -3.66 1.98 -5.68
N PHE A 11 -3.86 0.84 -5.02
CA PHE A 11 -4.85 0.71 -3.96
C PHE A 11 -4.49 1.57 -2.75
N ALA A 12 -3.23 1.54 -2.28
CA ALA A 12 -2.75 2.41 -1.20
C ALA A 12 -2.96 3.89 -1.55
N CYS A 13 -2.63 4.29 -2.79
CA CYS A 13 -2.80 5.65 -3.28
C CYS A 13 -4.26 6.12 -3.26
N ARG A 14 -5.21 5.25 -3.62
CA ARG A 14 -6.65 5.56 -3.54
C ARG A 14 -7.13 5.77 -2.11
N TRP A 15 -6.49 5.12 -1.15
CA TRP A 15 -6.83 5.22 0.27
C TRP A 15 -6.12 6.38 1.00
N LEU A 16 -5.08 6.99 0.42
CA LEU A 16 -4.38 8.16 1.00
C LEU A 16 -5.28 9.28 1.57
N PRO A 17 -6.39 9.70 0.94
CA PRO A 17 -7.27 10.72 1.51
C PRO A 17 -8.16 10.19 2.65
N TYR A 18 -8.38 8.88 2.72
CA TYR A 18 -9.25 8.22 3.71
C TYR A 18 -8.47 7.56 4.86
N GLY A 19 -7.15 7.35 4.70
CA GLY A 19 -6.28 6.69 5.66
C GLY A 19 -5.86 5.28 5.21
N THR A 20 -6.09 4.28 6.06
CA THR A 20 -5.77 2.88 5.77
C THR A 20 -7.00 2.12 5.24
N PRO A 21 -6.85 1.24 4.25
CA PRO A 21 -7.94 0.41 3.79
C PRO A 21 -8.44 -0.56 4.87
N PRO A 22 -9.76 -0.85 4.93
CA PRO A 22 -10.31 -1.81 5.87
C PRO A 22 -9.89 -3.25 5.51
N PRO A 23 -9.78 -4.14 6.52
CA PRO A 23 -9.35 -5.53 6.31
C PRO A 23 -10.26 -6.32 5.37
N GLU A 24 -11.55 -6.00 5.33
CA GLU A 24 -12.54 -6.65 4.46
C GLU A 24 -12.24 -6.41 2.98
N GLU A 25 -11.95 -5.17 2.61
CA GLU A 25 -11.57 -4.80 1.23
C GLU A 25 -10.26 -5.46 0.80
N LEU A 26 -9.29 -5.58 1.73
CA LEU A 26 -8.02 -6.25 1.48
C LEU A 26 -8.20 -7.75 1.23
N LEU A 27 -9.10 -8.40 1.98
CA LEU A 27 -9.46 -9.79 1.77
C LEU A 27 -10.24 -9.97 0.46
N THR A 28 -11.15 -9.06 0.12
CA THR A 28 -11.93 -9.14 -1.12
C THR A 28 -11.07 -8.91 -2.37
N GLN A 29 -10.17 -7.93 -2.36
CA GLN A 29 -9.39 -7.54 -3.53
C GLN A 29 -8.11 -8.36 -3.70
N PHE A 30 -7.47 -8.72 -2.59
CA PHE A 30 -6.13 -9.31 -2.60
C PHE A 30 -6.04 -10.63 -1.84
N SER A 31 -7.14 -11.11 -1.24
CA SER A 31 -7.17 -12.33 -0.41
C SER A 31 -6.08 -12.33 0.66
N MET A 32 -5.78 -11.16 1.24
CA MET A 32 -4.74 -11.00 2.24
C MET A 32 -5.23 -10.23 3.47
N THR A 33 -4.57 -10.47 4.60
CA THR A 33 -4.81 -9.73 5.83
C THR A 33 -4.10 -8.36 5.81
N SER A 34 -4.57 -7.42 6.62
CA SER A 34 -3.94 -6.09 6.77
C SER A 34 -2.45 -6.18 7.09
N THR A 35 -2.06 -7.09 7.99
CA THR A 35 -0.64 -7.29 8.33
C THR A 35 0.20 -7.73 7.14
N ARG A 36 -0.31 -8.65 6.31
CA ARG A 36 0.39 -9.09 5.08
C ARG A 36 0.46 -7.96 4.06
N TYR A 37 -0.61 -7.20 3.92
CA TYR A 37 -0.66 -6.03 3.06
C TYR A 37 0.37 -4.98 3.46
N GLU A 38 0.46 -4.62 4.74
CA GLU A 38 1.44 -3.65 5.24
C GLU A 38 2.88 -4.13 5.05
N GLN A 39 3.15 -5.41 5.31
CA GLN A 39 4.47 -6.01 5.05
C GLN A 39 4.85 -5.95 3.57
N GLN A 40 3.90 -6.28 2.70
CA GLN A 40 4.11 -6.26 1.24
C GLN A 40 4.32 -4.82 0.76
N LEU A 41 3.46 -3.88 1.20
CA LEU A 41 3.56 -2.47 0.84
C LEU A 41 4.88 -1.87 1.32
N SER A 42 5.29 -2.16 2.55
CA SER A 42 6.60 -1.73 3.08
C SER A 42 7.76 -2.27 2.25
N ARG A 43 7.69 -3.53 1.82
CA ARG A 43 8.72 -4.14 0.97
C ARG A 43 8.78 -3.49 -0.41
N ILE A 44 7.62 -3.18 -1.02
CA ILE A 44 7.55 -2.50 -2.32
C ILE A 44 8.11 -1.07 -2.22
N LEU A 45 7.78 -0.35 -1.15
CA LEU A 45 8.28 1.01 -0.88
C LEU A 45 9.80 1.04 -0.64
N ASP A 46 10.36 -0.03 -0.07
CA ASP A 46 11.80 -0.18 0.17
C ASP A 46 12.55 -0.56 -1.12
N ASP A 47 12.00 -1.49 -1.92
CA ASP A 47 12.59 -2.01 -3.16
C ASP A 47 12.52 -0.99 -4.32
N CYS A 48 11.50 -0.12 -4.35
CA CYS A 48 11.27 0.83 -5.44
C CYS A 48 10.96 2.27 -4.96
N PRO A 49 11.96 3.01 -4.44
CA PRO A 49 11.78 4.37 -3.94
C PRO A 49 11.48 5.42 -5.03
N SER A 50 11.78 5.12 -6.30
CA SER A 50 11.69 6.08 -7.42
C SER A 50 10.31 6.17 -8.09
N HIS A 51 9.44 5.17 -7.91
CA HIS A 51 8.12 5.13 -8.55
C HIS A 51 6.98 5.65 -7.67
N ILE A 52 7.25 5.93 -6.40
CA ILE A 52 6.27 6.39 -5.42
C ILE A 52 6.53 7.87 -5.15
N PRO A 53 5.55 8.77 -5.34
CA PRO A 53 5.70 10.17 -4.98
C PRO A 53 6.11 10.30 -3.51
N LEU A 54 7.08 11.18 -3.22
CA LEU A 54 7.62 11.34 -1.87
C LEU A 54 6.53 11.70 -0.84
N ASP A 55 5.54 12.48 -1.26
CA ASP A 55 4.34 12.83 -0.48
C ASP A 55 3.49 11.62 -0.11
N THR A 56 3.31 10.68 -1.05
CA THR A 56 2.64 9.40 -0.80
C THR A 56 3.44 8.57 0.20
N ARG A 57 4.76 8.49 0.04
CA ARG A 57 5.62 7.76 0.98
C ARG A 57 5.56 8.33 2.39
N ARG A 58 5.56 9.66 2.52
CA ARG A 58 5.47 10.35 3.82
C ARG A 58 4.11 10.12 4.48
N LYS A 59 3.02 10.12 3.72
CA LYS A 59 1.68 9.79 4.25
C LYS A 59 1.54 8.33 4.67
N LEU A 60 2.09 7.39 3.91
CA LEU A 60 2.03 5.95 4.24
C LEU A 60 2.97 5.56 5.40
N ALA A 61 4.11 6.23 5.55
CA ALA A 61 5.09 5.94 6.60
C ALA A 61 4.76 6.54 7.98
N THR A 62 3.67 7.32 8.09
CA THR A 62 3.26 7.94 9.35
C THR A 62 1.97 7.28 9.85
N PRO A 63 2.03 6.20 10.66
CA PRO A 63 0.84 5.70 11.34
C PRO A 63 0.36 6.80 12.30
N ARG A 64 -0.91 7.20 12.19
CA ARG A 64 -1.56 8.12 13.13
C ARG A 64 -2.35 7.32 14.16
#